data_AF-A0A2U3QH46-F1
#
_entry.id   AF-A0A2U3QH46-F1
#
_cell.length_a   1.000
_cell.length_b   1.000
_cell.length_c   1.000
_cell.angle_alpha   90.00
_cell.angle_beta   90.00
_cell.angle_gamma   90.00
#
_symmetry.space_group_name_H-M   'P 1'
#
loop_
_entity.id
_entity.type
_entity.pdbx_description
1 polymer ?
#
loop_
_entity_poly.entity_id
_entity_poly.type
_entity_poly.pdbx_seq_one_letter_code
_entity_poly.pdbx_strand_id
1 'polypeptide(L)'
;MIADYMEKGFLENIIDMFRHDSGLYDLVGELIQDERVRVRIGVTALMEELSHLDASNAAAAVPNLLPLLNHDNPVVRGDVSNMLGIVGDKSVLPFLEKGLNDADSNVRLILREAIAEIKQRP
;
A
#
# COMPACT_ATOMS: atom_id res chain seq x y z
N MET A 1 -4.00 9.16 15.99
CA MET A 1 -3.95 10.48 15.32
C MET A 1 -4.38 10.39 13.85
N ILE A 2 -3.69 9.67 12.95
CA ILE A 2 -4.17 9.46 11.56
C ILE A 2 -5.17 8.31 11.46
N ALA A 3 -4.89 7.17 12.10
CA ALA A 3 -5.80 6.03 12.07
C ALA A 3 -7.20 6.35 12.64
N ASP A 4 -7.30 7.24 13.64
CA ASP A 4 -8.59 7.68 14.18
C ASP A 4 -9.35 8.62 13.23
N TYR A 5 -8.63 9.37 12.39
CA TYR A 5 -9.23 10.21 11.35
C TYR A 5 -9.71 9.33 10.20
N MET A 6 -8.96 8.27 9.86
CA MET A 6 -9.43 7.24 8.94
C MET A 6 -10.68 6.54 9.44
N GLU A 7 -10.72 6.18 10.73
CA GLU A 7 -11.89 5.55 11.34
C GLU A 7 -13.14 6.46 11.25
N LYS A 8 -12.94 7.78 11.27
CA LYS A 8 -14.02 8.77 11.14
C LYS A 8 -14.33 9.18 9.70
N GLY A 9 -13.58 8.69 8.71
CA GLY A 9 -13.78 8.97 7.29
C GLY A 9 -13.31 10.36 6.83
N PHE A 10 -12.34 10.97 7.51
CA PHE A 10 -11.79 12.28 7.15
C PHE A 10 -10.71 12.21 6.07
N LEU A 11 -10.99 11.55 4.94
CA LEU A 11 -10.00 11.26 3.91
C LEU A 11 -9.34 12.53 3.33
N GLU A 12 -10.13 13.54 2.98
CA GLU A 12 -9.63 14.82 2.42
C GLU A 12 -8.60 15.49 3.34
N ASN A 13 -8.89 15.58 4.63
CA ASN A 13 -7.98 16.17 5.60
C ASN A 13 -6.66 15.38 5.69
N ILE A 14 -6.73 14.07 5.53
CA ILE A 14 -5.54 13.21 5.60
C ILE A 14 -4.72 13.35 4.32
N ILE A 15 -5.36 13.44 3.14
CA ILE A 15 -4.68 13.76 1.88
C ILE A 15 -3.90 15.07 2.02
N ASP A 16 -4.53 16.12 2.55
CA ASP A 16 -3.88 17.40 2.77
C ASP A 16 -2.69 17.30 3.74
N MET A 17 -2.79 16.48 4.79
CA MET A 17 -1.65 16.25 5.70
C MET A 17 -0.46 15.60 4.96
N PHE A 18 -0.69 14.54 4.19
CA PHE A 18 0.36 13.83 3.46
C PHE A 18 1.02 14.71 2.39
N ARG A 19 0.28 15.64 1.80
CA ARG A 19 0.82 16.61 0.83
C ARG A 19 1.79 17.62 1.45
N HIS A 20 1.68 17.89 2.74
CA HIS A 20 2.54 18.84 3.45
C HIS A 20 3.66 18.16 4.24
N ASP A 21 3.51 16.89 4.60
CA ASP A 21 4.47 16.12 5.37
C ASP A 21 4.72 14.75 4.73
N SER A 22 5.82 14.66 3.98
CA SER A 22 6.24 13.42 3.33
C SER A 22 6.71 12.34 4.32
N GLY A 23 6.97 12.69 5.59
CA GLY A 23 7.28 11.70 6.62
C GLY A 23 6.08 10.82 6.97
N LEU A 24 4.86 11.25 6.64
CA LEU A 24 3.65 10.47 6.92
C LEU A 24 3.54 9.19 6.07
N TYR A 25 4.26 9.12 4.94
CA TYR A 25 4.32 7.91 4.11
C TYR A 25 5.01 6.74 4.84
N ASP A 26 5.85 7.02 5.84
CA ASP A 26 6.44 5.97 6.67
C ASP A 26 5.39 5.21 7.49
N LEU A 27 4.27 5.85 7.80
CA LEU A 27 3.19 5.25 8.59
C LEU A 27 2.31 4.28 7.77
N VAL A 28 2.42 4.28 6.44
CA VAL A 28 1.56 3.46 5.57
C VAL A 28 1.67 1.97 5.90
N GLY A 29 2.89 1.51 6.21
CA GLY A 29 3.12 0.13 6.64
C GLY A 29 2.48 -0.23 7.99
N GLU A 30 2.35 0.72 8.91
CA GLU A 30 1.63 0.52 10.18
C GLU A 30 0.11 0.52 9.96
N LEU A 31 -0.40 1.48 9.18
CA LEU A 31 -1.83 1.66 8.93
C LEU A 31 -2.46 0.47 8.18
N ILE A 32 -1.72 -0.17 7.27
CA ILE A 32 -2.20 -1.35 6.56
C ILE A 32 -2.30 -2.59 7.44
N GLN A 33 -1.65 -2.57 8.62
CA GLN A 33 -1.70 -3.65 9.60
C GLN A 33 -2.68 -3.35 10.75
N ASP A 34 -3.36 -2.19 10.74
CA ASP A 34 -4.29 -1.80 11.79
C ASP A 34 -5.43 -2.84 11.91
N GLU A 35 -5.81 -3.19 13.13
CA GLU A 35 -6.85 -4.20 13.39
C GLU A 35 -8.22 -3.76 12.82
N ARG A 36 -8.47 -2.45 12.74
CA ARG A 36 -9.70 -1.88 12.21
C ARG A 36 -9.72 -1.96 10.69
N VAL A 37 -10.67 -2.73 10.17
CA VAL A 37 -10.91 -2.90 8.73
C VAL A 37 -11.06 -1.55 8.02
N ARG A 38 -11.75 -0.58 8.65
CA ARG A 38 -11.97 0.74 8.07
C ARG A 38 -10.67 1.52 7.89
N VAL A 39 -9.72 1.40 8.81
CA VAL A 39 -8.39 2.04 8.68
C VAL A 39 -7.63 1.44 7.50
N ARG A 40 -7.65 0.10 7.37
CA ARG A 40 -7.00 -0.59 6.24
C ARG A 40 -7.60 -0.20 4.88
N ILE A 41 -8.92 -0.12 4.77
CA ILE A 41 -9.59 0.35 3.55
C ILE A 41 -9.26 1.82 3.28
N GLY A 42 -9.26 2.65 4.33
CA GLY A 42 -8.95 4.07 4.24
C GLY A 42 -7.54 4.34 3.74
N VAL A 43 -6.53 3.56 4.18
CA VAL A 43 -5.15 3.73 3.69
C VAL A 43 -5.01 3.35 2.22
N THR A 44 -5.75 2.33 1.75
CA THR A 44 -5.78 1.97 0.33
C THR A 44 -6.34 3.10 -0.53
N ALA A 45 -7.50 3.65 -0.14
CA ALA A 45 -8.11 4.79 -0.85
C ALA A 45 -7.20 6.04 -0.82
N LEU A 46 -6.56 6.31 0.32
CA LEU A 46 -5.59 7.40 0.45
C LEU A 46 -4.43 7.24 -0.52
N MET A 47 -3.83 6.05 -0.59
CA MET A 47 -2.66 5.82 -1.44
C MET A 47 -3.02 5.79 -2.92
N GLU A 48 -4.24 5.38 -3.28
CA GLU A 48 -4.76 5.50 -4.65
C GLU A 48 -4.77 6.96 -5.09
N GLU A 49 -5.44 7.82 -4.32
CA GLU A 49 -5.48 9.27 -4.59
C GLU A 49 -4.06 9.89 -4.62
N LEU A 50 -3.24 9.62 -3.60
CA LEU A 50 -1.89 10.19 -3.51
C LEU A 50 -0.97 9.70 -4.64
N SER A 51 -1.11 8.47 -5.11
CA SER A 51 -0.31 7.94 -6.22
C SER A 51 -0.58 8.66 -7.54
N HIS A 52 -1.80 9.17 -7.74
CA HIS A 52 -2.17 9.97 -8.90
C HIS A 52 -1.72 11.42 -8.78
N LEU A 53 -1.70 11.97 -7.57
CA LEU A 53 -1.32 13.35 -7.32
C LEU A 53 0.20 13.55 -7.27
N ASP A 54 0.93 12.63 -6.63
CA ASP A 54 2.37 12.70 -6.42
C ASP A 54 2.99 11.30 -6.27
N ALA A 55 3.23 10.66 -7.41
CA ALA A 55 3.84 9.33 -7.46
C ALA A 55 5.24 9.27 -6.82
N SER A 56 5.99 10.38 -6.84
CA SER A 56 7.34 10.43 -6.26
C SER A 56 7.28 10.32 -4.74
N ASN A 57 6.35 11.04 -4.10
CA ASN A 57 6.16 10.94 -2.66
C ASN A 57 5.47 9.63 -2.27
N ALA A 58 4.54 9.12 -3.08
CA ALA A 58 3.93 7.80 -2.85
C ALA A 58 4.97 6.66 -2.78
N ALA A 59 6.03 6.73 -3.59
CA ALA A 59 7.12 5.77 -3.54
C ALA A 59 7.90 5.77 -2.22
N ALA A 60 7.81 6.84 -1.41
CA ALA A 60 8.44 6.88 -0.08
C ALA A 60 7.87 5.84 0.90
N ALA A 61 6.66 5.31 0.65
CA ALA A 61 6.08 4.23 1.45
C ALA A 61 6.74 2.86 1.20
N VAL A 62 7.42 2.68 0.05
CA VAL A 62 7.94 1.36 -0.39
C VAL A 62 8.85 0.68 0.63
N PRO A 63 9.85 1.36 1.26
CA PRO A 63 10.75 0.71 2.22
C PRO A 63 10.02 0.10 3.43
N ASN A 64 8.91 0.71 3.87
CA ASN A 64 8.11 0.23 4.99
C ASN A 64 7.08 -0.85 4.59
N LEU A 65 6.74 -0.93 3.30
CA LEU A 65 5.84 -1.94 2.75
C LEU A 65 6.55 -3.25 2.41
N LEU A 66 7.75 -3.20 1.84
CA LEU A 66 8.47 -4.39 1.35
C LEU A 66 8.65 -5.52 2.39
N PRO A 67 8.99 -5.25 3.67
CA PRO A 67 9.11 -6.30 4.68
C PRO A 67 7.81 -7.09 4.87
N LEU A 68 6.65 -6.44 4.70
CA LEU A 68 5.34 -7.01 4.96
C LEU A 68 4.88 -8.01 3.88
N LEU A 69 5.58 -8.09 2.74
CA LEU A 69 5.41 -9.18 1.78
C LEU A 69 5.74 -10.57 2.35
N ASN A 70 6.42 -10.64 3.50
CA ASN A 70 6.73 -11.90 4.20
C ASN A 70 5.99 -12.01 5.55
N HIS A 71 4.94 -11.21 5.77
CA HIS A 71 4.17 -11.23 7.01
C HIS A 71 3.46 -12.58 7.20
N ASP A 72 3.33 -13.06 8.44
CA ASP A 72 2.73 -14.38 8.74
C ASP A 72 1.27 -14.48 8.29
N ASN A 73 0.51 -13.41 8.48
CA ASN A 73 -0.88 -13.31 8.04
C ASN A 73 -0.98 -13.11 6.50
N PRO A 74 -1.61 -14.03 5.74
CA PRO A 74 -1.78 -13.89 4.29
C PRO A 74 -2.61 -12.67 3.89
N VAL A 75 -3.54 -12.21 4.74
CA VAL A 75 -4.32 -11.00 4.46
C VAL A 75 -3.40 -9.78 4.35
N VAL A 76 -2.46 -9.61 5.29
CA VAL A 76 -1.49 -8.52 5.27
C VAL A 76 -0.60 -8.60 4.02
N ARG A 77 -0.13 -9.81 3.67
CA ARG A 77 0.67 -9.98 2.44
C ARG A 77 -0.10 -9.59 1.18
N GLY A 78 -1.38 -9.94 1.12
CA GLY A 78 -2.28 -9.55 0.04
C GLY A 78 -2.49 -8.03 -0.02
N ASP A 79 -2.86 -7.42 1.11
CA ASP A 79 -3.10 -5.97 1.20
C ASP A 79 -1.84 -5.17 0.79
N VAL A 80 -0.65 -5.60 1.23
CA VAL A 80 0.63 -4.97 0.87
C VAL A 80 0.96 -5.16 -0.60
N SER A 81 0.68 -6.34 -1.16
CA SER A 81 0.88 -6.59 -2.60
C SER A 81 0.01 -5.66 -3.44
N ASN A 82 -1.25 -5.50 -3.07
CA ASN A 82 -2.18 -4.55 -3.69
C ASN A 82 -1.67 -3.11 -3.55
N MET A 83 -1.25 -2.71 -2.35
CA MET A 83 -0.72 -1.37 -2.08
C MET A 83 0.51 -1.04 -2.94
N LEU A 84 1.41 -1.99 -3.14
CA LEU A 84 2.57 -1.81 -4.01
C LEU A 84 2.17 -1.66 -5.49
N GLY A 85 1.09 -2.33 -5.93
CA GLY A 85 0.47 -2.11 -7.23
C GLY A 85 -0.06 -0.67 -7.39
N ILE A 86 -0.76 -0.18 -6.37
CA ILE A 86 -1.28 1.20 -6.30
C ILE A 86 -0.16 2.24 -6.31
N VAL A 87 0.92 2.02 -5.56
CA VAL A 87 2.09 2.91 -5.57
C VAL A 87 2.73 2.91 -6.96
N GLY A 88 2.84 1.75 -7.60
CA GLY A 88 3.27 1.65 -9.00
C GLY A 88 4.78 1.78 -9.22
N ASP A 89 5.59 1.77 -8.17
CA ASP A 89 7.04 1.87 -8.30
C ASP A 89 7.61 0.60 -8.94
N LYS A 90 8.17 0.74 -10.16
CA LYS A 90 8.74 -0.37 -10.92
C LYS A 90 9.92 -1.05 -10.20
N SER A 91 10.55 -0.39 -9.22
CA SER A 91 11.63 -0.97 -8.39
C SER A 91 11.18 -2.18 -7.57
N VAL A 92 9.88 -2.32 -7.31
CA VAL A 92 9.32 -3.38 -6.45
C VAL A 92 9.06 -4.69 -7.20
N LEU A 93 9.11 -4.68 -8.54
CA LEU A 93 8.79 -5.84 -9.38
C LEU A 93 9.57 -7.11 -9.01
N PRO A 94 10.90 -7.09 -8.76
CA PRO A 94 11.63 -8.30 -8.38
C PRO A 94 11.13 -8.92 -7.06
N PHE A 95 10.64 -8.10 -6.14
CA PHE A 95 10.11 -8.55 -4.85
C PHE A 95 8.73 -9.20 -5.02
N LEU A 96 7.85 -8.59 -5.82
CA LEU A 96 6.53 -9.15 -6.13
C LEU A 96 6.66 -10.46 -6.93
N GLU A 97 7.56 -10.51 -7.91
CA GLU A 97 7.80 -11.72 -8.72
C GLU A 97 8.30 -12.89 -7.87
N LYS A 98 9.14 -12.63 -6.86
CA LYS A 98 9.55 -13.65 -5.87
C LYS A 98 8.36 -14.17 -5.06
N GLY A 99 7.39 -13.30 -4.74
CA GLY A 99 6.17 -13.65 -4.01
C GLY A 99 5.22 -14.57 -4.78
N LEU A 100 5.37 -14.75 -6.09
CA LEU A 100 4.44 -15.58 -6.90
C LEU A 100 4.39 -17.06 -6.49
N ASN A 101 5.32 -17.51 -5.63
CA ASN A 101 5.34 -18.83 -5.00
C ASN A 101 4.68 -18.86 -3.61
N ASP A 102 3.94 -17.82 -3.22
CA ASP A 102 3.25 -17.76 -1.93
C ASP A 102 2.36 -19.00 -1.72
N ALA A 103 2.26 -19.47 -0.48
CA ALA A 103 1.43 -20.63 -0.13
C ALA A 103 -0.06 -20.35 -0.38
N ASP A 104 -0.51 -19.12 -0.15
CA ASP A 104 -1.91 -18.72 -0.29
C ASP A 104 -2.24 -18.35 -1.75
N SER A 105 -3.30 -18.96 -2.29
CA SER A 105 -3.71 -18.73 -3.69
C SER A 105 -4.23 -17.33 -3.96
N ASN A 106 -4.86 -16.68 -2.98
CA ASN A 106 -5.37 -15.32 -3.10
C ASN A 106 -4.21 -14.34 -3.13
N VAL A 107 -3.20 -14.54 -2.27
CA VAL A 107 -1.98 -13.72 -2.31
C VAL A 107 -1.28 -13.83 -3.68
N ARG A 108 -1.17 -15.05 -4.24
CA ARG A 108 -0.64 -15.22 -5.60
C ARG A 108 -1.45 -14.51 -6.68
N LEU A 109 -2.77 -14.42 -6.54
CA LEU A 109 -3.62 -13.69 -7.49
C LEU A 109 -3.33 -12.19 -7.42
N ILE A 110 -3.37 -11.61 -6.22
CA ILE A 110 -3.14 -10.18 -5.97
C ILE A 110 -1.75 -9.77 -6.45
N LEU A 111 -0.73 -10.59 -6.21
CA LEU A 111 0.62 -10.33 -6.72
C LEU A 111 0.67 -10.23 -8.24
N ARG A 112 -0.05 -11.09 -8.98
CA ARG A 112 -0.10 -11.02 -10.44
C ARG A 112 -0.80 -9.76 -10.93
N GLU A 113 -1.88 -9.37 -10.26
CA GLU A 113 -2.63 -8.15 -10.55
C GLU A 113 -1.75 -6.92 -10.33
N ALA A 114 -1.11 -6.80 -9.18
CA ALA A 114 -0.19 -5.70 -8.86
C ALA A 114 0.99 -5.63 -9.86
N ILE A 115 1.60 -6.76 -10.22
CA ILE A 115 2.65 -6.80 -11.25
C ILE A 115 2.13 -6.31 -12.60
N ALA A 116 0.92 -6.73 -13.00
CA ALA A 116 0.32 -6.33 -14.26
C ALA A 116 0.03 -4.82 -14.29
N GLU A 117 -0.49 -4.26 -13.20
CA GLU A 117 -0.75 -2.82 -13.04
C GLU A 117 0.54 -2.01 -13.15
N ILE A 118 1.59 -2.38 -12.39
CA ILE A 118 2.89 -1.70 -12.42
C ILE A 118 3.50 -1.72 -13.84
N LYS A 119 3.39 -2.86 -14.55
CA LYS A 119 3.92 -3.00 -15.91
C LYS A 119 3.14 -2.21 -16.96
N GLN A 120 1.85 -1.96 -16.73
CA GLN A 120 0.99 -1.19 -17.62
C GLN A 120 1.08 0.32 -17.40
N ARG A 121 1.62 0.78 -16.27
CA ARG A 121 1.85 2.21 -16.03
C ARG A 121 2.92 2.77 -16.98
N PRO A 122 2.66 3.93 -17.61
CA PRO A 122 3.56 4.54 -18.58
C PRO A 122 4.96 4.83 -18.03
#